data_AF-A0A381XDP3-F1
#
_entry.id   AF-A0A381XDP3-F1
#
_cell.length_a   1.000
_cell.length_b   1.000
_cell.length_c   1.000
_cell.angle_alpha   90.00
_cell.angle_beta   90.00
_cell.angle_gamma   90.00
#
_symmetry.space_group_name_H-M   'P 1'
#
loop_
_entity.id
_entity.type
_entity.pdbx_description
1 polymer ?
#
loop_
_entity_poly.entity_id
_entity_poly.type
_entity_poly.pdbx_seq_one_letter_code
_entity_poly.pdbx_strand_id
1 'polypeptide(L)'
;MNRKPTFSRREMLKMGMAVGAGLTLKDLPVFAQMSQSASLIQRPIPSSSERLPIVGIGTARRFNVGASMAERSPLKEVLQRLPELGGKLVDTAPSYGSAEPVVGDLVSELGNRDRLFMATKVRKRDRDAGLAELNQS
;
A
#
# COMPACT_ATOMS: atom_id res chain seq x y z
N MET A 1 61.09 38.60 10.46
CA MET A 1 60.50 37.25 10.41
C MET A 1 59.53 37.16 9.24
N ASN A 2 59.92 36.50 8.14
CA ASN A 2 59.06 36.29 6.99
C ASN A 2 58.03 35.20 7.30
N ARG A 3 56.75 35.57 7.47
CA ARG A 3 55.67 34.59 7.51
C ARG A 3 55.40 34.11 6.08
N LYS A 4 55.76 32.86 5.78
CA LYS A 4 55.32 32.20 4.55
C LYS A 4 53.79 32.08 4.62
N PRO A 5 53.04 32.46 3.56
CA PRO A 5 51.60 32.26 3.55
C PRO A 5 51.30 30.77 3.69
N THR A 6 50.43 30.41 4.64
CA THR A 6 50.08 29.02 5.00
C THR A 6 49.33 28.28 3.91
N PHE A 7 48.86 28.99 2.87
CA PHE A 7 48.22 28.42 1.70
C PHE A 7 48.80 29.02 0.42
N SER A 8 49.17 28.15 -0.51
CA SER A 8 49.60 28.52 -1.85
C SER A 8 48.40 28.96 -2.71
N ARG A 9 48.65 29.78 -3.74
CA ARG A 9 47.63 30.21 -4.71
C ARG A 9 46.86 29.02 -5.31
N ARG A 10 47.56 27.90 -5.54
CA ARG A 10 47.00 26.65 -6.04
C ARG A 10 46.01 26.02 -5.06
N GLU A 11 46.31 26.02 -3.77
CA GLU A 11 45.42 25.48 -2.73
C GLU A 11 44.16 26.34 -2.59
N MET A 12 44.30 27.66 -2.68
CA MET A 12 43.18 28.60 -2.66
C MET A 12 42.23 28.38 -3.85
N LEU A 13 42.78 28.17 -5.06
CA LEU A 13 42.00 27.84 -6.26
C LEU A 13 41.28 26.49 -6.14
N LYS A 14 41.93 25.48 -5.58
CA LYS A 14 41.31 24.16 -5.33
C LYS A 14 40.17 24.25 -4.32
N MET A 15 40.36 24.99 -3.21
CA MET A 15 39.29 25.24 -2.25
C MET A 15 38.12 26.01 -2.86
N GLY A 16 38.40 27.03 -3.68
CA GLY A 16 37.37 27.79 -4.39
C GLY A 16 36.54 26.92 -5.35
N MET A 17 37.20 26.02 -6.10
CA MET A 17 36.50 25.06 -6.97
C MET A 17 35.67 24.05 -6.17
N ALA A 18 36.17 23.55 -5.04
CA ALA A 18 35.43 22.60 -4.21
C ALA A 18 34.17 23.23 -3.58
N VAL A 19 34.26 24.47 -3.12
CA VAL A 19 33.10 25.23 -2.60
C VAL A 19 32.13 25.57 -3.73
N GLY A 20 32.63 25.98 -4.89
CA GLY A 20 31.81 26.28 -6.08
C GLY A 20 31.04 25.05 -6.58
N ALA A 21 31.69 23.90 -6.69
CA ALA A 21 31.05 22.64 -7.04
C ALA A 21 30.03 22.17 -5.98
N GLY A 22 30.34 22.36 -4.69
CA GLY A 22 29.41 22.07 -3.59
C GLY A 22 28.11 22.88 -3.66
N LEU A 23 28.17 24.12 -4.16
CA LEU A 23 26.99 24.97 -4.34
C LEU A 23 26.15 24.60 -5.56
N THR A 24 26.74 24.02 -6.61
CA THR A 24 26.00 23.54 -7.80
C THR A 24 25.36 22.16 -7.59
N LEU A 25 25.75 21.42 -6.55
CA LEU A 25 25.12 20.14 -6.17
C LEU A 25 23.75 20.32 -5.48
N LYS A 26 23.37 21.55 -5.08
CA LYS A 26 22.05 21.83 -4.48
C LYS A 26 20.88 21.55 -5.42
N ASP A 27 21.11 21.66 -6.73
CA ASP A 27 20.10 21.46 -7.77
C ASP A 27 20.12 20.03 -8.34
N LEU A 28 20.99 19.14 -7.84
CA LEU A 28 20.89 17.73 -8.17
C LEU A 28 19.69 17.13 -7.43
N PRO A 29 18.78 16.43 -8.12
CA PRO A 29 17.62 15.79 -7.52
C PRO A 29 18.00 14.51 -6.75
N VAL A 30 19.21 14.45 -6.19
CA VAL A 30 19.75 13.27 -5.48
C VAL A 30 18.93 12.97 -4.21
N PHE A 31 18.21 13.96 -3.67
CA PHE A 31 17.33 13.80 -2.51
C PHE A 31 15.82 13.79 -2.83
N ALA A 32 15.42 14.01 -4.09
CA ALA A 32 14.00 14.04 -4.46
C ALA A 32 13.35 12.64 -4.52
N GLN A 33 14.15 11.57 -4.45
CA GLN A 33 13.68 10.18 -4.52
C GLN A 33 13.58 9.44 -3.18
N MET A 34 13.66 10.15 -2.05
CA MET A 34 13.12 9.63 -0.79
C MET A 34 11.73 10.23 -0.54
N SER A 35 10.83 10.07 -1.51
CA SER A 35 9.41 10.05 -1.17
C SER A 35 9.16 8.74 -0.42
N GLN A 36 9.49 8.75 0.87
CA GLN A 36 8.95 7.80 1.81
C GLN A 36 7.45 7.96 1.68
N SER A 37 6.81 7.02 0.98
CA SER A 37 5.39 7.09 0.63
C SER A 37 4.65 7.47 1.89
N ALA A 38 4.12 8.70 1.94
CA ALA A 38 3.50 9.20 3.16
C ALA A 38 2.46 8.16 3.56
N SER A 39 2.53 7.70 4.82
CA SER A 39 1.64 6.66 5.32
C SER A 39 0.20 7.06 5.01
N LEU A 40 -0.60 6.13 4.46
CA LEU A 40 -2.00 6.41 4.11
C LEU A 40 -2.73 7.01 5.32
N ILE A 41 -3.69 7.90 5.06
CA ILE A 41 -4.57 8.41 6.12
C ILE A 41 -5.34 7.22 6.69
N GLN A 42 -5.27 7.03 8.00
CA GLN A 42 -5.89 5.93 8.72
C GLN A 42 -6.80 6.43 9.84
N ARG A 43 -7.85 5.65 10.13
CA ARG A 43 -8.75 5.86 11.27
C ARG A 43 -8.87 4.59 12.10
N PRO A 44 -9.05 4.70 13.44
CA PRO A 44 -9.29 3.54 14.28
C PRO A 44 -10.74 3.07 14.15
N ILE A 45 -10.96 1.76 14.18
CA ILE A 45 -12.29 1.19 14.46
C ILE A 45 -12.62 1.47 15.94
N PRO A 46 -13.76 2.09 16.28
CA PRO A 46 -14.02 2.51 17.67
C PRO A 46 -13.97 1.39 18.72
N SER A 47 -14.42 0.18 18.37
CA SER A 47 -14.48 -0.95 19.30
C SER A 47 -13.15 -1.69 19.49
N SER A 48 -12.30 -1.75 18.45
CA SER A 48 -11.04 -2.52 18.48
C SER A 48 -9.78 -1.67 18.47
N SER A 49 -9.89 -0.36 18.20
CA SER A 49 -8.78 0.56 17.91
C SER A 49 -7.90 0.16 16.70
N GLU A 50 -8.27 -0.88 15.94
CA GLU A 50 -7.54 -1.29 14.75
C GLU A 50 -7.51 -0.15 13.73
N ARG A 51 -6.32 0.20 13.26
CA ARG A 51 -6.10 1.30 12.32
C ARG A 51 -6.27 0.79 10.90
N LEU A 52 -7.29 1.28 10.20
CA LEU A 52 -7.53 0.99 8.79
C LEU A 52 -7.32 2.24 7.94
N PRO A 53 -6.75 2.10 6.72
CA PRO A 53 -6.79 3.15 5.72
C PRO A 53 -8.24 3.60 5.47
N ILE A 54 -8.45 4.91 5.26
CA ILE A 54 -9.79 5.46 5.05
C ILE A 54 -10.43 5.05 3.71
N VAL A 55 -9.66 4.43 2.82
CA VAL A 55 -10.12 3.86 1.55
C VAL A 55 -9.86 2.35 1.56
N GLY A 56 -10.89 1.59 1.16
CA GLY A 56 -10.81 0.15 0.92
C GLY A 56 -11.34 -0.22 -0.45
N ILE A 57 -11.27 -1.51 -0.78
CA ILE A 57 -11.76 -2.06 -2.04
C ILE A 57 -13.11 -2.73 -1.81
N GLY A 58 -14.11 -2.33 -2.61
CA GLY A 58 -15.39 -3.04 -2.68
C GLY A 58 -15.39 -4.06 -3.82
N THR A 59 -15.93 -5.25 -3.56
CA THR A 59 -15.88 -6.36 -4.52
C THR A 59 -17.16 -6.52 -5.35
N ALA A 60 -18.24 -5.81 -4.99
CA ALA A 60 -19.53 -5.86 -5.67
C ALA A 60 -19.40 -5.62 -7.19
N ARG A 61 -20.03 -6.48 -8.00
CA ARG A 61 -20.02 -6.48 -9.47
C ARG A 61 -18.66 -6.76 -10.12
N ARG A 62 -17.56 -6.17 -9.61
CA ARG A 62 -16.21 -6.28 -10.19
C ARG A 62 -15.56 -7.63 -9.97
N PHE A 63 -15.81 -8.27 -8.83
CA PHE A 63 -15.30 -9.61 -8.52
C PHE A 63 -16.35 -10.70 -8.75
N ASN A 64 -17.53 -10.34 -9.25
CA ASN A 64 -18.53 -11.31 -9.69
C ASN A 64 -18.19 -11.83 -11.10
N VAL A 65 -17.08 -12.58 -11.20
CA VAL A 65 -16.52 -13.10 -12.45
C VAL A 65 -16.47 -14.63 -12.43
N GLY A 66 -16.27 -15.23 -13.60
CA GLY A 66 -16.10 -16.67 -13.75
C GLY A 66 -14.73 -17.19 -13.30
N ALA A 67 -14.40 -18.39 -13.75
CA ALA A 67 -13.10 -19.03 -13.49
C ALA A 67 -12.02 -18.65 -14.52
N SER A 68 -12.33 -17.75 -15.48
CA SER A 68 -11.39 -17.43 -16.54
C SER A 68 -10.16 -16.69 -15.99
N MET A 69 -8.96 -17.10 -16.44
CA MET A 69 -7.72 -16.42 -16.07
C MET A 69 -7.73 -14.96 -16.54
N ALA A 70 -8.32 -14.68 -17.70
CA ALA A 70 -8.40 -13.34 -18.26
C ALA A 70 -9.18 -12.37 -17.34
N GLU A 71 -10.28 -12.82 -16.74
CA GLU A 71 -11.06 -11.99 -15.80
C GLU A 71 -10.39 -11.88 -14.42
N ARG A 72 -9.80 -12.98 -13.92
CA ARG A 72 -9.24 -13.03 -12.57
C ARG A 72 -7.86 -12.41 -12.44
N SER A 73 -7.04 -12.40 -13.49
CA SER A 73 -5.67 -11.83 -13.45
C SER A 73 -5.62 -10.37 -12.99
N PRO A 74 -6.41 -9.43 -13.55
CA PRO A 74 -6.38 -8.04 -13.07
C PRO A 74 -6.89 -7.91 -11.62
N LEU A 75 -7.83 -8.75 -11.19
CA LEU A 75 -8.33 -8.76 -9.81
C LEU A 75 -7.26 -9.25 -8.83
N LYS A 76 -6.47 -10.25 -9.23
CA LYS A 76 -5.32 -10.75 -8.49
C LYS A 76 -4.28 -9.66 -8.31
N GLU A 77 -3.95 -8.94 -9.37
CA GLU A 77 -3.00 -7.82 -9.32
C GLU A 77 -3.47 -6.75 -8.32
N VAL A 78 -4.76 -6.41 -8.33
CA VAL A 78 -5.33 -5.46 -7.37
C VAL A 78 -5.16 -5.95 -5.93
N LEU A 79 -5.47 -7.21 -5.64
CA LEU A 79 -5.32 -7.81 -4.31
C LEU A 79 -3.86 -7.98 -3.88
N GLN A 80 -2.94 -8.12 -4.83
CA GLN A 80 -1.51 -8.14 -4.57
C GLN A 80 -0.98 -6.74 -4.22
N ARG A 81 -1.33 -5.74 -5.04
CA ARG A 81 -0.83 -4.36 -4.92
C ARG A 81 -1.42 -3.62 -3.73
N LEU A 82 -2.67 -3.91 -3.35
CA LEU A 82 -3.35 -3.23 -2.24
C LEU A 82 -2.47 -3.13 -0.97
N PRO A 83 -1.98 -4.25 -0.38
CA PRO A 83 -1.14 -4.19 0.81
C PRO A 83 0.30 -3.72 0.54
N GLU A 84 0.80 -3.77 -0.70
CA GLU A 84 2.11 -3.19 -1.07
C GLU A 84 2.06 -1.66 -1.05
N LEU A 85 0.90 -1.08 -1.33
CA LEU A 85 0.65 0.36 -1.30
C LEU A 85 0.11 0.85 0.06
N GLY A 86 0.12 -0.02 1.08
CA GLY A 86 -0.35 0.30 2.44
C GLY A 86 -1.87 0.21 2.64
N GLY A 87 -2.62 -0.19 1.62
CA GLY A 87 -4.04 -0.50 1.71
C GLY A 87 -4.29 -1.79 2.50
N LYS A 88 -5.52 -1.97 3.03
CA LYS A 88 -5.83 -3.13 3.89
C LYS A 88 -7.25 -3.66 3.75
N LEU A 89 -8.25 -2.79 3.64
CA LEU A 89 -9.66 -3.18 3.70
C LEU A 89 -10.17 -3.76 2.37
N VAL A 90 -10.78 -4.94 2.43
CA VAL A 90 -11.54 -5.57 1.35
C VAL A 90 -12.96 -5.84 1.84
N ASP A 91 -13.95 -5.21 1.19
CA ASP A 91 -15.38 -5.35 1.47
C ASP A 91 -16.05 -6.29 0.48
N THR A 92 -16.68 -7.33 1.01
CA THR A 92 -17.44 -8.34 0.26
C THR A 92 -18.80 -8.61 0.91
N ALA A 93 -19.57 -9.52 0.30
CA ALA A 93 -20.81 -10.06 0.85
C ALA A 93 -21.28 -11.29 0.06
N PRO A 94 -22.05 -12.22 0.68
CA PRO A 94 -22.68 -13.35 -0.01
C PRO A 94 -23.62 -12.93 -1.16
N SER A 95 -24.17 -11.71 -1.07
CA SER A 95 -25.04 -11.15 -2.11
C SER A 95 -24.30 -10.64 -3.34
N TYR A 96 -22.96 -10.59 -3.34
CA TYR A 96 -22.17 -10.03 -4.43
C TYR A 96 -21.84 -11.05 -5.55
N GLY A 97 -22.63 -12.11 -5.66
CA GLY A 97 -22.43 -13.17 -6.66
C GLY A 97 -21.22 -14.03 -6.29
N SER A 98 -20.31 -14.27 -7.23
CA SER A 98 -19.09 -15.07 -7.01
C SER A 98 -17.96 -14.34 -6.28
N ALA A 99 -18.18 -13.12 -5.79
CA ALA A 99 -17.12 -12.28 -5.25
C ALA A 99 -16.39 -12.88 -4.02
N GLU A 100 -17.11 -13.46 -3.06
CA GLU A 100 -16.48 -14.10 -1.89
C GLU A 100 -15.52 -15.24 -2.28
N PRO A 101 -15.95 -16.28 -3.02
CA PRO A 101 -15.05 -17.35 -3.42
C PRO A 101 -13.92 -16.86 -4.34
N VAL A 102 -14.19 -15.93 -5.26
CA VAL A 102 -13.13 -15.36 -6.13
C VAL A 102 -12.06 -14.65 -5.29
N VAL A 103 -12.45 -13.82 -4.32
CA VAL A 103 -11.48 -13.15 -3.43
C VAL A 103 -10.75 -14.17 -2.57
N GLY A 104 -11.46 -15.17 -2.04
CA GLY A 104 -10.87 -16.25 -1.25
C GLY A 104 -9.78 -17.01 -2.02
N ASP A 105 -10.10 -17.46 -3.23
CA ASP A 105 -9.17 -18.16 -4.13
C ASP A 105 -7.91 -17.31 -4.37
N LEU A 106 -8.09 -16.06 -4.77
CA LEU A 106 -6.99 -15.17 -5.14
C LEU A 106 -6.10 -14.79 -3.95
N VAL A 107 -6.69 -14.53 -2.79
CA VAL A 107 -5.95 -14.21 -1.56
C VAL A 107 -5.20 -15.43 -1.04
N SER A 108 -5.80 -16.63 -1.14
CA SER A 108 -5.14 -17.89 -0.82
C SER A 108 -3.95 -18.14 -1.75
N GLU A 109 -4.13 -17.92 -3.05
CA GLU A 109 -3.06 -18.06 -4.05
C GLU A 109 -1.90 -17.08 -3.81
N LEU A 110 -2.22 -15.84 -3.41
CA LEU A 110 -1.22 -14.81 -3.07
C LEU A 110 -0.55 -15.01 -1.71
N GLY A 111 -1.16 -15.80 -0.81
CA GLY A 111 -0.65 -16.01 0.55
C GLY A 111 -0.60 -14.74 1.40
N ASN A 112 -1.45 -13.74 1.13
CA ASN A 112 -1.38 -12.42 1.75
C ASN A 112 -2.55 -12.11 2.70
N ARG A 113 -3.31 -13.13 3.13
CA ARG A 113 -4.51 -12.99 3.97
C ARG A 113 -4.28 -12.15 5.24
N ASP A 114 -3.15 -12.34 5.91
CA ASP A 114 -2.82 -11.65 7.17
C ASP A 114 -2.53 -10.15 6.98
N ARG A 115 -2.29 -9.73 5.74
CA ARG A 115 -2.06 -8.32 5.39
C ARG A 115 -3.37 -7.58 5.06
N LEU A 116 -4.49 -8.29 5.02
CA LEU A 116 -5.80 -7.77 4.63
C LEU A 116 -6.77 -7.78 5.80
N PHE A 117 -7.61 -6.75 5.87
CA PHE A 117 -8.79 -6.71 6.73
C PHE A 117 -10.01 -7.07 5.87
N MET A 118 -10.61 -8.22 6.16
CA MET A 118 -11.78 -8.71 5.43
C MET A 118 -13.06 -8.27 6.14
N ALA A 119 -13.95 -7.62 5.40
CA ALA A 119 -15.29 -7.28 5.85
C ALA A 119 -16.30 -8.02 4.97
N THR A 120 -17.09 -8.91 5.57
CA THR A 120 -18.27 -9.50 4.93
C THR A 120 -19.55 -9.13 5.68
N LYS A 121 -20.70 -9.53 5.14
CA LYS A 121 -22.03 -9.17 5.63
C LYS A 121 -22.88 -10.42 5.76
N VAL A 122 -23.89 -10.33 6.61
CA VAL A 122 -24.95 -11.33 6.72
C VAL A 122 -26.28 -10.67 6.38
N ARG A 123 -27.14 -11.38 5.67
CA ARG A 123 -28.49 -10.90 5.28
C ARG A 123 -29.60 -11.65 5.99
N LYS A 124 -29.26 -12.72 6.71
CA LYS A 124 -30.21 -13.47 7.52
C LYS A 124 -30.68 -12.62 8.69
N ARG A 125 -31.96 -12.77 9.03
CA ARG A 125 -32.62 -12.01 10.11
C ARG A 125 -32.45 -12.69 11.45
N ASP A 126 -32.40 -14.02 11.45
CA ASP A 126 -32.17 -14.83 12.63
C ASP A 126 -30.67 -15.02 12.87
N ARG A 127 -30.30 -15.12 14.16
CA ARG A 127 -28.90 -15.20 14.58
C ARG A 127 -28.21 -16.45 14.06
N ASP A 128 -28.88 -17.60 14.16
CA ASP A 128 -28.26 -18.89 13.84
C ASP A 128 -28.02 -19.03 12.33
N ALA A 129 -28.98 -18.65 11.48
CA ALA A 129 -28.71 -18.61 10.05
C ALA A 129 -27.71 -17.51 9.68
N GLY A 130 -27.65 -16.39 10.42
CA GLY A 130 -26.60 -15.38 10.23
C GLY A 130 -25.21 -15.95 10.49
N LEU A 131 -25.03 -16.69 11.59
CA LEU A 131 -23.78 -17.39 11.88
C LEU A 131 -23.47 -18.47 10.85
N ALA A 132 -24.48 -19.22 10.39
CA ALA A 132 -24.30 -20.23 9.36
C ALA A 132 -23.87 -19.62 8.02
N GLU A 133 -24.45 -18.48 7.62
CA GLU A 133 -24.04 -17.74 6.41
C GLU A 133 -22.60 -17.22 6.57
N LEU A 134 -22.24 -16.66 7.73
CA LEU A 134 -20.89 -16.19 8.01
C LEU A 134 -19.84 -17.31 7.96
N ASN A 135 -20.16 -18.52 8.42
CA ASN A 135 -19.25 -19.67 8.38
C ASN A 135 -19.06 -20.25 6.97
N GLN A 136 -19.91 -19.87 6.02
CA GLN A 136 -19.83 -20.27 4.61
C GLN A 136 -19.13 -19.19 3.75
N SER A 137 -18.86 -18.03 4.31
CA SER A 137 -18.16 -16.90 3.68
C SER A 137 -16.64 -17.05 3.68
#